data_AF-A0A8B8CXY3-F1
#
_entry.id   AF-A0A8B8CXY3-F1
#
_cell.length_a   1.000
_cell.length_b   1.000
_cell.length_c   1.000
_cell.angle_alpha   90.00
_cell.angle_beta   90.00
_cell.angle_gamma   90.00
#
_symmetry.space_group_name_H-M   'P 1'
#
loop_
_entity.id
_entity.type
_entity.pdbx_description
1 polymer ?
#
loop_
_entity_poly.entity_id
_entity_poly.type
_entity_poly.pdbx_seq_one_letter_code
_entity_poly.pdbx_strand_id
1 'polypeptide(L)'
;MLLSRKLKIYGILSLVGVVLMTVSFVSPGWINVKKTKSSFAYFQTTEELWHLSGGVWYFSLCYQYSLSGGMTPRPYYYYEEMMGPPKKDGCEVHSYKKYLETNNAFRADAFKRFNGVWLLETRILSSISVFCAVLGFIGTIVFMRREARSRCAGLLACISLSISGGTYIAAVVKTVTTTNFIAGLGPNYIKLLCPWGLVLGGIGGLLILISAIGHLCIISRNKSDENGPIYQMHEGTNQEIISLHPYTTIAPPGYHASVYSTISNR
;
A
#
# COMPACT_ATOMS: atom_id res chain seq x y z
N MET A 1 4.15 -29.27 12.13
CA MET A 1 4.50 -28.91 10.73
C MET A 1 3.54 -27.93 10.06
N LEU A 2 2.21 -28.05 10.21
CA LEU A 2 1.24 -27.20 9.49
C LEU A 2 1.36 -25.70 9.79
N LEU A 3 1.61 -25.33 11.05
CA LEU A 3 1.71 -23.92 11.49
C LEU A 3 2.92 -23.20 10.89
N SER A 4 4.11 -23.82 10.92
CA SER A 4 5.33 -23.27 10.31
C SER A 4 5.16 -22.99 8.82
N ARG A 5 4.46 -23.88 8.10
CA ARG A 5 4.14 -23.66 6.67
C ARG A 5 3.21 -22.46 6.47
N LYS A 6 2.17 -22.32 7.29
CA LYS A 6 1.25 -21.16 7.23
C LYS A 6 1.97 -19.84 7.52
N LEU A 7 2.83 -19.82 8.54
CA LEU A 7 3.63 -18.64 8.90
C LEU A 7 4.57 -18.22 7.75
N LYS A 8 5.24 -19.18 7.10
CA LYS A 8 6.09 -18.90 5.93
C LYS A 8 5.30 -18.28 4.78
N ILE A 9 4.09 -18.76 4.50
CA ILE A 9 3.22 -18.21 3.46
C ILE A 9 2.91 -16.74 3.77
N TYR A 10 2.42 -16.42 4.96
CA TYR A 10 2.13 -15.03 5.34
C TYR A 10 3.39 -14.15 5.37
N GLY A 11 4.54 -14.70 5.76
CA GLY A 11 5.84 -14.03 5.64
C GLY A 11 6.21 -13.66 4.21
N ILE A 12 5.98 -14.56 3.24
CA ILE A 12 6.22 -14.29 1.82
C ILE A 12 5.22 -13.25 1.29
N LEU A 13 3.93 -13.35 1.65
CA LEU A 13 2.92 -12.38 1.23
C LEU A 13 3.25 -10.98 1.73
N SER A 14 3.64 -10.83 3.00
CA SER A 14 4.07 -9.53 3.55
C SER A 14 5.32 -9.00 2.85
N LEU A 15 6.32 -9.84 2.54
CA LEU A 15 7.49 -9.43 1.77
C LEU A 15 7.11 -8.90 0.39
N VAL A 16 6.35 -9.67 -0.39
CA VAL A 16 5.92 -9.28 -1.74
C VAL A 16 5.08 -8.01 -1.67
N GLY A 17 4.17 -7.91 -0.70
CA GLY A 17 3.35 -6.72 -0.49
C GLY A 17 4.18 -5.46 -0.22
N VAL A 18 5.18 -5.54 0.66
CA VAL A 18 6.11 -4.43 0.96
C VAL A 18 6.89 -4.00 -0.28
N VAL A 19 7.40 -4.97 -1.06
CA VAL A 19 8.15 -4.67 -2.30
C VAL A 19 7.25 -3.96 -3.31
N LEU A 20 6.03 -4.46 -3.55
CA LEU A 20 5.10 -3.84 -4.49
C LEU A 20 4.68 -2.43 -4.06
N MET A 21 4.41 -2.22 -2.77
CA MET A 21 4.06 -0.91 -2.22
C MET A 21 5.22 0.08 -2.30
N THR A 22 6.44 -0.36 -2.01
CA THR A 22 7.63 0.51 -2.11
C THR A 22 7.93 0.90 -3.56
N VAL A 23 7.86 -0.05 -4.50
CA VAL A 23 8.01 0.22 -5.94
C VAL A 23 6.95 1.22 -6.40
N SER A 24 5.69 1.00 -6.04
CA SER A 24 4.61 1.92 -6.37
C SER A 24 4.85 3.32 -5.79
N PHE A 25 5.24 3.42 -4.51
CA PHE A 25 5.48 4.69 -3.81
C PHE A 25 6.59 5.54 -4.46
N VAL A 26 7.68 4.92 -4.90
CA VAL A 26 8.82 5.65 -5.49
C VAL A 26 8.66 5.93 -6.99
N SER A 27 7.68 5.32 -7.65
CA SER A 27 7.57 5.37 -9.12
C SER A 27 6.60 6.43 -9.64
N PRO A 28 6.87 7.03 -10.82
CA PRO A 28 5.90 7.84 -11.54
C PRO A 28 4.96 6.89 -12.29
N GLY A 29 3.78 6.66 -11.73
CA GLY A 29 2.86 5.67 -12.28
C GLY A 29 1.49 5.62 -11.60
N TRP A 30 1.23 6.52 -10.66
CA TRP A 30 -0.04 6.63 -9.96
C TRP A 30 -1.10 7.27 -10.84
N ILE A 31 -0.68 8.21 -11.69
CA ILE A 31 -1.51 8.90 -12.65
C ILE A 31 -0.80 8.77 -13.99
N ASN A 32 -1.53 8.39 -15.03
CA ASN A 32 -0.98 8.34 -16.38
C ASN A 32 -1.98 8.97 -17.35
N VAL A 33 -1.58 10.06 -17.99
CA VAL A 33 -2.45 10.88 -18.82
C VAL A 33 -1.77 11.14 -20.15
N LYS A 34 -2.51 10.91 -21.22
CA LYS A 34 -2.14 11.30 -22.57
C LYS A 34 -3.04 12.44 -23.03
N LYS A 35 -2.44 13.52 -23.50
CA LYS A 35 -3.16 14.63 -24.13
C LYS A 35 -2.62 14.84 -25.53
N THR A 36 -3.51 14.88 -26.51
CA THR A 36 -3.15 15.24 -27.88
C THR A 36 -3.58 16.68 -28.11
N LYS A 37 -2.67 17.51 -28.61
CA LYS A 37 -2.97 18.87 -29.04
C LYS A 37 -2.60 18.99 -30.52
N SER A 38 -3.61 19.11 -31.37
CA SER A 38 -3.43 19.54 -32.75
C SER A 38 -3.33 21.06 -32.77
N SER A 39 -2.18 21.60 -33.20
CA SER A 39 -2.07 23.03 -33.48
C SER A 39 -2.14 23.23 -34.99
N PHE A 40 -3.13 24.00 -35.45
CA PHE A 40 -3.17 24.47 -36.82
C PHE A 40 -2.27 25.71 -36.94
N ALA A 41 -1.05 25.53 -37.46
CA ALA A 41 -0.36 26.63 -38.10
C ALA A 41 -0.79 26.68 -39.57
N TYR A 42 -1.00 27.88 -40.13
CA TYR A 42 -1.47 28.11 -41.52
C TYR A 42 -0.68 27.34 -42.59
N PHE A 43 0.51 26.82 -42.26
CA PHE A 43 1.42 26.10 -43.14
C PHE A 43 1.88 24.73 -42.61
N GLN A 44 1.41 24.26 -41.44
CA GLN A 44 1.77 22.94 -40.92
C GLN A 44 0.80 22.45 -39.84
N THR A 45 0.25 21.25 -40.02
CA THR A 45 -0.45 20.55 -38.93
C THR A 45 0.59 19.84 -38.08
N THR A 46 0.94 20.44 -36.95
CA THR A 46 1.79 19.80 -35.94
C THR A 46 0.88 19.16 -34.89
N GLU A 47 0.99 17.84 -34.74
CA GLU A 47 0.39 17.13 -33.63
C GLU A 47 1.40 17.06 -32.49
N GLU A 48 1.09 17.73 -31.38
CA GLU A 48 1.86 17.62 -30.15
C GLU A 48 1.20 16.57 -29.24
N LEU A 49 1.92 15.50 -28.95
CA LEU A 49 1.52 14.46 -28.03
C LEU A 49 2.19 14.69 -26.67
N TRP A 50 1.38 14.72 -25.62
CA TRP A 50 1.83 14.96 -24.26
C TRP A 50 1.52 13.72 -23.43
N HIS A 51 2.55 13.12 -22.85
CA HIS A 51 2.44 12.01 -21.92
C HIS A 51 2.89 12.46 -20.54
N LEU A 52 1.98 12.43 -19.57
CA LEU A 52 2.22 12.79 -18.18
C LEU A 52 2.08 11.54 -17.34
N SER A 53 3.15 11.15 -16.64
CA SER A 53 3.11 10.13 -15.61
C SER A 53 3.45 10.73 -14.25
N GLY A 54 2.44 10.81 -13.37
CA GLY A 54 2.55 11.36 -12.03
C GLY A 54 2.72 10.27 -10.98
N GLY A 55 3.68 10.47 -10.07
CA GLY A 55 3.85 9.69 -8.86
C GLY A 55 3.57 10.52 -7.61
N VAL A 56 3.87 9.96 -6.45
CA VAL A 56 3.70 10.66 -5.16
C VAL A 56 4.70 11.82 -5.03
N TRP A 57 5.93 11.61 -5.48
CA TRP A 57 7.07 12.50 -5.20
C TRP A 57 7.42 13.43 -6.36
N TYR A 58 7.35 12.91 -7.57
CA TYR A 58 7.72 13.57 -8.81
C TYR A 58 6.81 13.11 -9.94
N PHE A 59 6.89 13.80 -11.07
CA PHE A 59 6.19 13.41 -12.28
C PHE A 59 7.14 13.49 -13.46
N SER A 60 6.83 12.73 -14.50
CA SER A 60 7.51 12.78 -15.79
C SER A 60 6.56 13.37 -16.83
N LEU A 61 7.11 14.25 -17.67
CA LEU A 61 6.45 14.81 -18.85
C LEU A 61 7.26 14.42 -20.07
N CYS A 62 6.66 13.63 -20.94
CA CYS A 62 7.22 13.29 -22.23
C CYS A 62 6.45 14.01 -23.33
N TYR A 63 7.17 14.63 -24.25
CA TYR A 63 6.64 15.28 -25.43
C TYR A 63 7.08 14.51 -26.66
N GLN A 64 6.13 14.27 -27.56
CA GLN A 64 6.41 13.73 -28.88
C GLN A 64 5.78 14.65 -29.92
N TYR A 65 6.58 15.10 -30.86
CA TYR A 65 6.20 15.98 -31.95
C TYR A 65 6.12 15.17 -33.22
N SER A 66 4.90 14.89 -33.69
CA SER A 66 4.71 14.31 -35.01
C SER A 66 4.39 15.42 -36.01
N LEU A 67 5.26 15.56 -37.01
CA LEU A 67 4.89 16.24 -38.25
C LEU A 67 3.89 15.34 -38.99
N SER A 68 2.70 15.87 -39.25
CA SER A 68 1.76 15.20 -40.14
C SER A 68 2.40 15.05 -41.52
N GLY A 69 2.58 13.80 -41.96
CA GLY A 69 3.14 13.45 -43.26
C GLY A 69 2.18 13.85 -44.37
N GLY A 70 2.25 15.11 -44.80
CA GLY A 70 1.36 15.66 -45.80
C GLY A 70 1.62 17.13 -46.08
N MET A 71 2.85 17.51 -46.40
CA MET A 71 3.13 18.82 -46.99
C MET A 71 4.27 18.74 -47.99
N THR A 72 3.91 18.79 -49.26
CA THR A 72 4.84 19.20 -50.32
C THR A 72 5.27 20.65 -50.06
N PRO A 73 6.57 20.95 -50.00
CA PRO A 73 7.03 22.33 -49.82
C PRO A 73 6.65 23.13 -51.07
N ARG A 74 5.79 24.15 -50.93
CA ARG A 74 5.70 25.20 -51.96
C ARG A 74 6.85 26.19 -51.75
N PRO A 75 7.57 26.58 -52.81
CA PRO A 75 8.82 27.31 -52.68
C PRO A 75 8.54 28.81 -52.66
N TYR A 76 8.13 29.40 -51.53
CA TYR A 76 8.14 30.87 -51.39
C TYR A 76 8.53 31.31 -49.97
N TYR A 77 9.81 31.64 -49.85
CA TYR A 77 10.44 32.80 -49.20
C TYR A 77 10.06 33.28 -47.79
N TYR A 78 11.14 33.52 -47.02
CA TYR A 78 11.32 34.54 -45.95
C TYR A 78 10.46 34.45 -44.68
N TYR A 79 10.70 33.45 -43.81
CA TYR A 79 10.41 33.56 -42.37
C TYR A 79 11.33 32.64 -41.54
N GLU A 80 12.65 32.84 -41.64
CA GLU A 80 13.63 32.12 -40.78
C GLU A 80 13.61 32.60 -39.32
N GLU A 81 12.94 33.71 -38.99
CA GLU A 81 12.99 34.33 -37.65
C GLU A 81 11.83 33.95 -36.70
N MET A 82 10.77 33.27 -37.16
CA MET A 82 9.63 32.89 -36.28
C MET A 82 9.57 31.41 -35.91
N MET A 83 10.45 30.58 -36.48
CA MET A 83 10.56 29.18 -36.07
C MET A 83 11.63 29.07 -34.99
N GLY A 84 11.21 29.17 -33.73
CA GLY A 84 12.02 28.67 -32.62
C GLY A 84 12.51 27.25 -32.92
N PRO A 85 13.65 26.81 -32.35
CA PRO A 85 14.29 25.55 -32.71
C PRO A 85 13.27 24.41 -32.71
N PRO A 86 13.33 23.48 -33.68
CA PRO A 86 12.37 22.38 -33.78
C PRO A 86 12.31 21.70 -32.42
N LYS A 87 11.13 21.71 -31.82
CA LYS A 87 10.93 21.13 -30.49
C LYS A 87 11.26 19.65 -30.60
N LYS A 88 12.29 19.22 -29.87
CA LYS A 88 12.75 17.84 -29.90
C LYS A 88 11.86 16.99 -29.00
N ASP A 89 11.63 15.76 -29.43
CA ASP A 89 11.10 14.72 -28.57
C ASP A 89 11.97 14.62 -27.32
N GLY A 90 11.35 14.55 -26.17
CA GLY A 90 12.08 14.60 -24.91
C GLY A 90 11.19 14.22 -23.73
N CYS A 91 11.82 13.66 -22.71
CA CYS A 91 11.21 13.37 -21.43
C CYS A 91 11.92 14.15 -20.34
N GLU A 92 11.15 14.89 -19.56
CA GLU A 92 11.64 15.67 -18.43
C GLU A 92 11.01 15.14 -17.13
N VAL A 93 11.83 15.06 -16.08
CA VAL A 93 11.38 14.70 -14.74
C VAL A 93 11.37 15.94 -13.88
N HIS A 94 10.22 16.20 -13.26
CA HIS A 94 9.98 17.40 -12.47
C HIS A 94 9.48 17.06 -11.07
N SER A 95 9.92 17.85 -10.10
CA SER A 95 9.33 17.85 -8.76
C SER A 95 8.16 18.82 -8.71
N TYR A 96 7.09 18.43 -8.02
CA TYR A 96 5.88 19.24 -7.86
C TYR A 96 6.18 20.65 -7.33
N LYS A 97 7.10 20.79 -6.36
CA LYS A 97 7.46 22.09 -5.76
C LYS A 97 8.13 23.02 -6.79
N LYS A 98 9.18 22.53 -7.44
CA LYS A 98 9.97 23.30 -8.41
C LYS A 98 9.12 23.72 -9.62
N TYR A 99 8.21 22.86 -10.07
CA TYR A 99 7.37 23.16 -11.24
C TYR A 99 6.30 24.23 -10.95
N LEU A 100 5.70 24.22 -9.75
CA LEU A 100 4.74 25.23 -9.32
C LEU A 100 5.36 26.63 -9.21
N GLU A 101 6.61 26.72 -8.77
CA GLU A 101 7.35 27.99 -8.62
C GLU A 101 7.79 28.58 -9.98
N THR A 102 8.02 27.75 -10.99
CA THR A 102 8.65 28.18 -12.26
C THR A 102 7.64 28.52 -13.37
N ASN A 103 6.45 27.92 -13.38
CA ASN A 103 5.51 28.02 -14.51
C ASN A 103 4.17 28.67 -14.11
N ASN A 104 4.16 30.01 -13.99
CA ASN A 104 2.94 30.80 -13.78
C ASN A 104 2.07 30.99 -15.03
N ALA A 105 2.53 30.58 -16.22
CA ALA A 105 1.84 30.83 -17.49
C ALA A 105 1.38 29.53 -18.18
N PHE A 106 0.06 29.40 -18.34
CA PHE A 106 -0.67 28.58 -19.32
C PHE A 106 -0.58 27.04 -19.28
N ARG A 107 0.47 26.44 -18.70
CA ARG A 107 0.64 24.96 -18.61
C ARG A 107 0.18 24.37 -17.26
N ALA A 108 -0.32 25.24 -16.38
CA ALA A 108 -0.65 24.95 -14.99
C ALA A 108 -2.07 24.40 -14.76
N ASP A 109 -3.03 24.51 -15.69
CA ASP A 109 -4.44 24.19 -15.38
C ASP A 109 -4.70 22.70 -15.09
N ALA A 110 -4.03 21.78 -15.78
CA ALA A 110 -4.15 20.35 -15.50
C ALA A 110 -3.52 19.98 -14.14
N PHE A 111 -2.42 20.66 -13.77
CA PHE A 111 -1.69 20.42 -12.52
C PHE A 111 -2.33 21.12 -11.31
N LYS A 112 -2.86 22.33 -11.49
CA LYS A 112 -3.57 23.11 -10.48
C LYS A 112 -4.88 22.42 -10.08
N ARG A 113 -5.50 21.66 -11.00
CA ARG A 113 -6.63 20.76 -10.71
C ARG A 113 -6.24 19.57 -9.83
N PHE A 114 -5.00 19.09 -9.89
CA PHE A 114 -4.45 18.20 -8.85
C PHE A 114 -4.11 19.07 -7.63
N ASN A 115 -5.14 19.41 -6.87
CA ASN A 115 -5.07 20.28 -5.70
C ASN A 115 -3.88 19.89 -4.81
N GLY A 116 -3.11 20.87 -4.32
CA GLY A 116 -1.96 20.63 -3.43
C GLY A 116 -2.36 19.83 -2.18
N VAL A 117 -3.63 19.98 -1.75
CA VAL A 117 -4.25 19.20 -0.67
C VAL A 117 -4.29 17.70 -1.00
N TRP A 118 -4.73 17.33 -2.20
CA TRP A 118 -4.78 15.92 -2.61
C TRP A 118 -3.39 15.28 -2.62
N LEU A 119 -2.39 16.00 -3.16
CA LEU A 119 -1.02 15.53 -3.23
C LEU A 119 -0.42 15.35 -1.82
N LEU A 120 -0.66 16.33 -0.93
CA LEU A 120 -0.17 16.31 0.45
C LEU A 120 -0.78 15.15 1.25
N GLU A 121 -2.10 14.98 1.20
CA GLU A 121 -2.79 13.92 1.92
C GLU A 121 -2.37 12.53 1.40
N THR A 122 -2.24 12.38 0.08
CA THR A 122 -1.78 11.12 -0.53
C THR A 122 -0.34 10.81 -0.13
N ARG A 123 0.54 11.82 -0.04
CA ARG A 123 1.91 11.68 0.48
C ARG A 123 1.94 11.22 1.92
N ILE A 124 1.12 11.83 2.78
CA ILE A 124 1.07 11.48 4.21
C ILE A 124 0.57 10.03 4.38
N LEU A 125 -0.56 9.68 3.74
CA LEU A 125 -1.12 8.32 3.81
C LEU A 125 -0.17 7.26 3.25
N SER A 126 0.46 7.53 2.10
CA SER A 126 1.43 6.61 1.49
C SER A 126 2.74 6.48 2.29
N SER A 127 3.17 7.55 2.97
CA SER A 127 4.37 7.48 3.82
C SER A 127 4.12 6.70 5.11
N ILE A 128 2.97 6.95 5.77
CA ILE A 128 2.57 6.21 6.98
C ILE A 128 2.43 4.72 6.66
N SER A 129 1.79 4.40 5.53
CA SER A 129 1.62 3.00 5.13
C SER A 129 2.95 2.30 4.88
N VAL A 130 3.86 2.87 4.09
CA VAL A 130 5.17 2.25 3.83
C VAL A 130 5.96 2.07 5.14
N PHE A 131 5.94 3.05 6.03
CA PHE A 131 6.59 2.94 7.34
C PHE A 131 6.00 1.81 8.20
N CYS A 132 4.67 1.75 8.32
CA CYS A 132 3.98 0.68 9.03
C CYS A 132 4.20 -0.69 8.38
N ALA A 133 4.33 -0.76 7.05
CA ALA A 133 4.63 -1.99 6.32
C ALA A 133 5.97 -2.58 6.74
N VAL A 134 7.01 -1.73 6.83
CA VAL A 134 8.35 -2.13 7.26
C VAL A 134 8.33 -2.61 8.70
N LEU A 135 7.68 -1.87 9.61
CA LEU A 135 7.54 -2.30 11.01
C LEU A 135 6.80 -3.65 11.12
N GLY A 136 5.73 -3.83 10.35
CA GLY A 136 4.97 -5.08 10.33
C GLY A 136 5.72 -6.25 9.74
N PHE A 137 6.56 -6.00 8.74
CA PHE A 137 7.45 -7.01 8.20
C PHE A 137 8.52 -7.44 9.21
N ILE A 138 9.14 -6.50 9.93
CA ILE A 138 10.08 -6.79 11.02
C ILE A 138 9.37 -7.62 12.11
N GLY A 139 8.17 -7.20 12.53
CA GLY A 139 7.35 -7.96 13.48
C GLY A 139 7.06 -9.38 12.99
N THR A 140 6.77 -9.54 11.70
CA THR A 140 6.52 -10.84 11.06
C THR A 140 7.77 -11.74 11.10
N ILE A 141 8.95 -11.21 10.82
CA ILE A 141 10.21 -11.96 10.91
C ILE A 141 10.45 -12.43 12.35
N VAL A 142 10.29 -11.54 13.34
CA VAL A 142 10.48 -11.89 14.76
C VAL A 142 9.47 -12.95 15.18
N PHE A 143 8.21 -12.83 14.75
CA PHE A 143 7.16 -13.79 15.04
C PHE A 143 7.45 -15.17 14.44
N MET A 144 7.96 -15.22 13.20
CA MET A 144 8.39 -16.46 12.56
C MET A 144 9.60 -17.10 13.25
N ARG A 145 10.61 -16.30 13.59
CA ARG A 145 11.83 -16.78 14.28
C ARG A 145 11.53 -17.36 15.66
N ARG A 146 10.53 -16.83 16.35
CA ARG A 146 10.07 -17.33 17.66
C ARG A 146 8.99 -18.39 17.55
N GLU A 147 8.79 -19.01 16.38
CA GLU A 147 7.81 -20.07 16.14
C GLU A 147 6.38 -19.73 16.62
N ALA A 148 5.96 -18.47 16.43
CA ALA A 148 4.67 -17.95 16.92
C ALA A 148 4.44 -17.99 18.44
N ARG A 149 5.49 -18.21 19.26
CA ARG A 149 5.40 -18.16 20.73
C ARG A 149 5.26 -16.73 21.28
N SER A 150 5.78 -15.74 20.55
CA SER A 150 5.77 -14.34 21.02
C SER A 150 4.51 -13.60 20.55
N ARG A 151 3.52 -13.50 21.43
CA ARG A 151 2.25 -12.80 21.16
C ARG A 151 2.43 -11.31 20.83
N CYS A 152 3.31 -10.62 21.54
CA CYS A 152 3.58 -9.20 21.28
C CYS A 152 4.12 -8.96 19.86
N ALA A 153 5.01 -9.84 19.37
CA ALA A 153 5.53 -9.74 18.01
C ALA A 153 4.45 -9.99 16.95
N GLY A 154 3.57 -10.97 17.18
CA GLY A 154 2.43 -11.24 16.31
C GLY A 154 1.42 -10.09 16.28
N LEU A 155 1.09 -9.52 17.45
CA LEU A 155 0.17 -8.38 17.55
C LEU A 155 0.75 -7.13 16.89
N LEU A 156 2.04 -6.85 17.13
CA LEU A 156 2.75 -5.76 16.45
C LEU A 156 2.66 -5.93 14.93
N ALA A 157 2.97 -7.12 14.41
CA ALA A 157 2.88 -7.43 12.99
C ALA A 157 1.45 -7.25 12.46
N CYS A 158 0.44 -7.78 13.15
CA CYS A 158 -0.95 -7.66 12.74
C CYS A 158 -1.41 -6.20 12.68
N ILE A 159 -1.19 -5.42 13.74
CA ILE A 159 -1.68 -4.04 13.84
C ILE A 159 -1.00 -3.16 12.78
N SER A 160 0.33 -3.26 12.67
CA SER A 160 1.10 -2.45 11.71
C SER A 160 0.80 -2.81 10.25
N LEU A 161 0.67 -4.10 9.91
CA LEU A 161 0.26 -4.52 8.57
C LEU A 161 -1.18 -4.09 8.26
N SER A 162 -2.11 -4.16 9.22
CA SER A 162 -3.48 -3.66 9.03
C SER A 162 -3.52 -2.15 8.78
N ILE A 163 -2.80 -1.35 9.58
CA ILE A 163 -2.70 0.10 9.38
C ILE A 163 -2.08 0.39 8.02
N SER A 164 -1.00 -0.31 7.67
CA SER A 164 -0.31 -0.17 6.38
C SER A 164 -1.24 -0.42 5.20
N GLY A 165 -1.86 -1.61 5.15
CA GLY A 165 -2.73 -1.99 4.05
C GLY A 165 -3.95 -1.09 3.93
N GLY A 166 -4.59 -0.75 5.05
CA GLY A 166 -5.76 0.13 5.07
C GLY A 166 -5.45 1.56 4.59
N THR A 167 -4.38 2.17 5.11
CA THR A 167 -3.99 3.54 4.71
C THR A 167 -3.50 3.59 3.26
N TYR A 168 -2.83 2.54 2.77
CA TYR A 168 -2.43 2.48 1.37
C TYR A 168 -3.62 2.35 0.41
N ILE A 169 -4.58 1.46 0.72
CA ILE A 169 -5.81 1.34 -0.09
C ILE A 169 -6.61 2.64 -0.05
N ALA A 170 -6.69 3.32 1.09
CA ALA A 170 -7.33 4.63 1.17
C ALA A 170 -6.67 5.66 0.23
N ALA A 171 -5.33 5.69 0.18
CA ALA A 171 -4.58 6.54 -0.76
C ALA A 171 -4.85 6.18 -2.23
N VAL A 172 -4.93 4.88 -2.54
CA VAL A 172 -5.29 4.37 -3.87
C VAL A 172 -6.69 4.82 -4.27
N VAL A 173 -7.70 4.57 -3.43
CA VAL A 173 -9.11 4.95 -3.69
C VAL A 173 -9.22 6.45 -3.90
N LYS A 174 -8.57 7.25 -3.04
CA LYS A 174 -8.57 8.71 -3.16
C LYS A 174 -7.92 9.20 -4.45
N THR A 175 -6.88 8.52 -4.91
CA THR A 175 -6.24 8.83 -6.20
C THR A 175 -7.20 8.53 -7.35
N VAL A 176 -7.81 7.35 -7.37
CA VAL A 176 -8.75 6.92 -8.44
C VAL A 176 -9.96 7.85 -8.53
N THR A 177 -10.58 8.18 -7.39
CA THR A 177 -11.76 9.06 -7.37
C THR A 177 -11.42 10.46 -7.88
N THR A 178 -10.27 11.00 -7.45
CA THR A 178 -9.81 12.33 -7.90
C THR A 178 -9.47 12.32 -9.39
N THR A 179 -8.79 11.29 -9.90
CA THR A 179 -8.49 11.18 -11.32
C THR A 179 -9.74 11.04 -12.18
N ASN A 180 -10.72 10.23 -11.74
CA ASN A 180 -11.97 10.04 -12.48
C ASN A 180 -12.83 11.31 -12.49
N PHE A 181 -12.88 12.04 -11.37
CA PHE A 181 -13.56 13.32 -11.31
C PHE A 181 -12.95 14.35 -12.27
N ILE A 182 -11.61 14.42 -12.33
CA ILE A 182 -10.91 15.32 -13.26
C ILE A 182 -11.13 14.89 -14.71
N ALA A 183 -11.19 13.58 -14.99
CA ALA A 183 -11.50 13.04 -16.31
C ALA A 183 -12.88 13.49 -16.80
N GLY A 184 -13.91 13.37 -15.94
CA GLY A 184 -15.28 13.73 -16.27
C GLY A 184 -15.50 15.23 -16.48
N LEU A 185 -14.62 16.08 -15.95
CA LEU A 185 -14.62 17.53 -16.13
C LEU A 185 -13.60 18.03 -17.17
N GLY A 186 -12.87 17.11 -17.82
CA GLY A 186 -11.82 17.42 -18.78
C GLY A 186 -12.36 17.52 -20.21
N PRO A 187 -11.73 18.31 -21.09
CA PRO A 187 -12.05 18.25 -22.52
C PRO A 187 -11.73 16.85 -23.10
N ASN A 188 -12.52 16.40 -24.09
CA ASN A 188 -12.48 15.06 -24.73
C ASN A 188 -11.12 14.60 -25.31
N TYR A 189 -10.08 15.43 -25.24
CA TYR A 189 -8.73 15.17 -25.77
C TYR A 189 -7.75 14.64 -24.72
N ILE A 190 -8.23 14.36 -23.49
CA ILE A 190 -7.44 13.80 -22.39
C ILE A 190 -7.80 12.31 -22.23
N LYS A 191 -6.87 11.42 -22.54
CA LYS A 191 -7.02 9.96 -22.34
C LYS A 191 -6.28 9.54 -21.09
N LEU A 192 -6.99 8.91 -20.15
CA LEU A 192 -6.36 8.23 -19.01
C LEU A 192 -5.79 6.89 -19.45
N LEU A 193 -4.49 6.71 -19.20
CA LEU A 193 -3.77 5.46 -19.41
C LEU A 193 -3.80 4.64 -18.13
N CYS A 194 -3.51 3.35 -18.25
CA CYS A 194 -3.43 2.45 -17.10
C CYS A 194 -2.39 2.98 -16.07
N PRO A 195 -2.81 3.30 -14.84
CA PRO A 195 -1.92 3.76 -13.79
C PRO A 195 -1.22 2.55 -13.15
N TRP A 196 -0.18 2.05 -13.81
CA TRP A 196 0.53 0.83 -13.42
C TRP A 196 1.03 0.87 -11.97
N GLY A 197 1.53 2.02 -11.50
CA GLY A 197 2.00 2.21 -10.14
C GLY A 197 0.86 2.06 -9.13
N LEU A 198 -0.33 2.59 -9.45
CA LEU A 198 -1.52 2.47 -8.61
C LEU A 198 -2.00 1.02 -8.51
N VAL A 199 -1.94 0.27 -9.62
CA VAL A 199 -2.27 -1.17 -9.65
C VAL A 199 -1.32 -1.98 -8.78
N LEU A 200 0.00 -1.80 -8.93
CA LEU A 200 1.00 -2.50 -8.11
C LEU A 200 0.81 -2.21 -6.63
N GLY A 201 0.60 -0.94 -6.30
CA GLY A 201 0.40 -0.51 -4.92
C GLY A 201 -0.89 -1.07 -4.31
N GLY A 202 -1.99 -1.09 -5.07
CA GLY A 202 -3.25 -1.70 -4.64
C GLY A 202 -3.13 -3.21 -4.38
N ILE A 203 -2.47 -3.94 -5.28
CA ILE A 203 -2.19 -5.37 -5.11
C ILE A 203 -1.30 -5.58 -3.87
N GLY A 204 -0.24 -4.78 -3.73
CA GLY A 204 0.65 -4.85 -2.57
C GLY A 204 -0.07 -4.61 -1.25
N GLY A 205 -0.93 -3.59 -1.17
CA GLY A 205 -1.75 -3.29 0.01
C GLY A 205 -2.70 -4.43 0.36
N LEU A 206 -3.32 -5.07 -0.63
CA LEU A 206 -4.20 -6.21 -0.43
C LEU A 206 -3.45 -7.45 0.09
N LEU A 207 -2.27 -7.74 -0.45
CA LEU A 207 -1.41 -8.82 0.06
C LEU A 207 -1.01 -8.60 1.52
N ILE A 208 -0.70 -7.35 1.89
CA ILE A 208 -0.41 -6.99 3.28
C ILE A 208 -1.62 -7.21 4.18
N LEU A 209 -2.83 -6.82 3.75
CA LEU A 209 -4.04 -7.05 4.54
C LEU A 209 -4.33 -8.55 4.74
N ILE A 210 -4.20 -9.35 3.69
CA ILE A 210 -4.35 -10.81 3.80
C ILE A 210 -3.33 -11.38 4.80
N SER A 211 -2.09 -10.89 4.76
CA SER A 211 -1.08 -11.28 5.74
C SER A 211 -1.45 -10.87 7.16
N ALA A 212 -2.03 -9.69 7.36
CA ALA A 212 -2.46 -9.21 8.67
C ALA A 212 -3.57 -10.10 9.26
N ILE A 213 -4.58 -10.43 8.45
CA ILE A 213 -5.66 -11.38 8.82
C ILE A 213 -5.06 -12.75 9.15
N GLY A 214 -4.10 -13.21 8.36
CA GLY A 214 -3.37 -14.45 8.61
C GLY A 214 -2.73 -14.51 10.00
N HIS A 215 -2.03 -13.44 10.40
CA HIS A 215 -1.45 -13.32 11.74
C HIS A 215 -2.51 -13.26 12.83
N LEU A 216 -3.59 -12.52 12.63
CA LEU A 216 -4.71 -12.46 13.57
C LEU A 216 -5.32 -13.84 13.83
N CYS A 217 -5.55 -14.63 12.77
CA CYS A 217 -6.10 -15.99 12.87
C CYS A 217 -5.16 -16.96 13.59
N ILE A 218 -3.84 -16.78 13.46
CA ILE A 218 -2.85 -17.61 14.16
C ILE A 218 -2.86 -17.25 15.66
N ILE A 219 -2.84 -15.96 15.98
CA ILE A 219 -2.84 -15.48 17.36
C ILE A 219 -4.13 -15.86 18.09
N SER A 220 -5.29 -15.74 17.43
CA SER A 220 -6.58 -16.06 18.04
C SER A 220 -6.70 -17.54 18.40
N ARG A 221 -6.19 -18.44 17.55
CA ARG A 221 -6.13 -19.88 17.83
C ARG A 221 -5.18 -20.20 18.98
N ASN A 222 -4.03 -19.56 19.04
CA ASN A 222 -3.05 -19.77 20.12
C ASN A 222 -3.56 -19.28 21.50
N LYS A 223 -4.63 -18.48 21.55
CA LYS A 223 -5.34 -18.12 22.80
C LYS A 223 -6.25 -19.23 23.31
N SER A 224 -6.82 -20.03 22.39
CA SER A 224 -7.70 -21.15 22.76
C SER A 224 -6.93 -22.30 23.41
N ASP A 225 -5.67 -22.52 23.01
CA ASP A 225 -4.85 -23.62 23.54
C ASP A 225 -4.26 -23.31 24.93
N GLU A 226 -3.92 -22.05 25.23
CA GLU A 226 -3.50 -21.65 26.58
C GLU A 226 -4.66 -21.61 27.59
N ASN A 227 -5.90 -21.53 27.12
CA ASN A 227 -7.11 -21.57 27.94
C ASN A 227 -7.88 -22.92 27.81
N GLY A 228 -7.24 -23.97 27.26
CA GLY A 228 -7.74 -25.35 27.28
C GLY A 228 -7.75 -25.91 28.72
N PRO A 229 -8.74 -26.73 29.08
CA PRO A 229 -9.48 -26.60 30.33
C PRO A 229 -8.67 -27.01 31.56
N ILE A 230 -8.63 -26.12 32.57
CA ILE A 230 -8.42 -26.50 33.98
C ILE A 230 -9.72 -27.16 34.46
N TYR A 231 -10.09 -28.27 33.84
CA TYR A 231 -11.11 -29.19 34.32
C TYR A 231 -10.64 -30.59 33.93
N GLN A 232 -9.62 -31.08 34.62
CA GLN A 232 -9.52 -32.52 34.83
C GLN A 232 -10.71 -32.89 35.72
N MET A 233 -11.85 -33.20 35.10
CA MET A 233 -12.87 -33.98 35.78
C MET A 233 -12.25 -35.33 36.07
N HIS A 234 -11.95 -35.56 37.34
CA HIS A 234 -11.67 -36.89 37.84
C HIS A 234 -12.97 -37.68 37.70
N GLU A 235 -13.02 -38.59 36.74
CA GLU A 235 -14.10 -39.58 36.63
C GLU A 235 -13.88 -40.60 37.74
N GLY A 236 -14.26 -40.21 38.95
CA GLY A 236 -14.38 -41.06 40.12
C GLY A 236 -15.80 -41.58 40.20
N THR A 237 -15.96 -42.84 39.86
CA THR A 237 -17.20 -43.60 39.99
C THR A 237 -17.67 -43.59 41.45
N ASN A 238 -18.94 -43.21 41.64
CA ASN A 238 -19.85 -43.54 42.74
C ASN A 238 -19.70 -42.83 44.11
N GLN A 239 -20.85 -42.22 44.46
CA GLN A 239 -21.48 -42.06 45.78
C GLN A 239 -21.31 -40.74 46.57
N GLU A 240 -22.46 -40.05 46.64
CA GLU A 240 -23.05 -39.34 47.79
C GLU A 240 -22.50 -37.96 48.22
N ILE A 241 -23.27 -36.94 47.80
CA ILE A 241 -23.69 -35.69 48.49
C ILE A 241 -22.75 -35.14 49.59
N ILE A 242 -22.27 -33.90 49.44
CA ILE A 242 -22.51 -32.76 50.36
C ILE A 242 -21.83 -31.46 49.84
N SER A 243 -22.65 -30.40 49.76
CA SER A 243 -22.40 -28.95 49.75
C SER A 243 -21.10 -28.35 49.18
N LEU A 244 -21.29 -27.41 48.24
CA LEU A 244 -20.44 -26.25 47.94
C LEU A 244 -19.81 -25.66 49.21
N HIS A 245 -18.49 -25.39 49.21
CA HIS A 245 -17.85 -24.19 49.78
C HIS A 245 -16.60 -23.86 48.94
N PRO A 246 -16.52 -22.69 48.26
CA PRO A 246 -15.33 -22.29 47.52
C PRO A 246 -14.34 -21.64 48.49
N TYR A 247 -13.32 -22.38 48.91
CA TYR A 247 -12.13 -21.77 49.52
C TYR A 247 -11.08 -21.56 48.45
N THR A 248 -10.83 -20.30 48.13
CA THR A 248 -9.67 -19.85 47.36
C THR A 248 -8.42 -20.04 48.20
N THR A 249 -7.71 -21.16 48.01
CA THR A 249 -6.36 -21.31 48.55
C THR A 249 -5.37 -20.71 47.55
N ILE A 250 -4.98 -19.45 47.80
CA ILE A 250 -3.82 -18.84 47.13
C ILE A 250 -2.58 -19.41 47.81
N ALA A 251 -1.95 -20.42 47.21
CA ALA A 251 -0.60 -20.83 47.61
C ALA A 251 0.43 -19.94 46.89
N PRO A 252 1.32 -19.23 47.61
CA PRO A 252 2.44 -18.52 46.99
C PRO A 252 3.46 -19.51 46.42
N PRO A 253 4.22 -19.14 45.37
CA PRO A 253 5.11 -20.07 44.67
C PRO A 253 6.32 -20.38 45.55
N GLY A 254 6.48 -21.66 45.93
CA GLY A 254 7.71 -22.09 46.61
C GLY A 254 7.63 -23.25 47.62
N TYR A 255 6.56 -24.06 47.67
CA TYR A 255 6.51 -25.22 48.56
C TYR A 255 6.13 -26.51 47.82
N HIS A 256 7.08 -27.45 47.76
CA HIS A 256 6.82 -28.86 47.46
C HIS A 256 6.17 -29.50 48.69
N ALA A 257 4.86 -29.69 48.67
CA ALA A 257 4.19 -30.54 49.66
C ALA A 257 4.03 -31.96 49.08
N SER A 258 5.00 -32.82 49.39
CA SER A 258 4.84 -34.27 49.28
C SER A 258 3.83 -34.72 50.33
N VAL A 259 2.62 -35.08 49.91
CA VAL A 259 1.63 -35.70 50.81
C VAL A 259 1.88 -37.21 50.80
N TYR A 260 2.45 -37.72 51.89
CA TYR A 260 2.52 -39.15 52.18
C TYR A 260 1.10 -39.69 52.42
N SER A 261 0.72 -40.74 51.69
CA SER A 261 -0.48 -41.52 51.99
C SER A 261 -0.18 -42.48 53.15
N THR A 262 -0.77 -42.25 54.31
CA THR A 262 -0.93 -43.30 55.34
C THR A 262 -2.38 -43.77 55.33
N ILE A 263 -2.61 -44.92 54.72
CA ILE A 263 -3.84 -45.71 54.89
C ILE A 263 -3.73 -46.37 56.26
N SER A 264 -4.65 -46.05 57.18
CA SER A 264 -4.82 -46.75 58.46
C SER A 264 -6.17 -47.45 58.44
N ASN A 265 -6.17 -48.76 58.24
CA ASN A 265 -7.35 -49.62 58.43
C ASN A 265 -7.54 -49.88 59.94
N ARG A 266 -8.70 -49.49 60.47
CA ARG A 266 -9.34 -50.16 61.61
C ARG A 266 -10.84 -49.96 61.57
#